data_AF-A0A1B6KMX0-F1
#
_entry.id   AF-A0A1B6KMX0-F1
#
_cell.length_a   1.000
_cell.length_b   1.000
_cell.length_c   1.000
_cell.angle_alpha   90.00
_cell.angle_beta   90.00
_cell.angle_gamma   90.00
#
_symmetry.space_group_name_H-M   'P 1'
#
loop_
_entity.id
_entity.type
_entity.pdbx_description
1 polymer ?
#
loop_
_entity_poly.entity_id
_entity_poly.type
_entity_poly.pdbx_seq_one_letter_code
_entity_poly.pdbx_strand_id
1 'polypeptide(L)'
;FKLMLLLTTIAWYSKASYANQVYGRRPPPGYGSGSRPRPQGYGDSDSITFEENHEFSRPYPNPSRPTRNPMQVLYSWREVDFDFPNENARDNLISTKLFIPRNNLILDVDVYESRPGQRQVFVTMPRVRPGVPVTLATVTSQKRNGSNLLTPFPDWKSNTPGSCDTSLTSVFRTQIDDCGQL
;
A
#
# COMPACT_ATOMS: atom_id res chain seq x y z
N PHE A 1 -3.23 5.98 -14.29
CA PHE A 1 -3.17 4.63 -13.72
C PHE A 1 -2.71 4.73 -12.26
N LYS A 2 -3.65 4.99 -11.32
CA LYS A 2 -3.41 5.02 -9.86
C LYS A 2 -4.30 3.98 -9.16
N LEU A 3 -4.26 2.73 -9.64
CA LEU A 3 -5.11 1.65 -9.13
C LEU A 3 -4.35 0.61 -8.29
N MET A 4 -3.02 0.64 -8.23
CA MET A 4 -2.25 -0.39 -7.54
C MET A 4 -2.22 -0.28 -6.00
N LEU A 5 -2.70 0.83 -5.42
CA LEU A 5 -2.50 1.13 -3.99
C LEU A 5 -3.77 1.11 -3.11
N LEU A 6 -4.94 0.95 -3.73
CA LEU A 6 -6.22 0.89 -3.01
C LEU A 6 -6.40 -0.43 -2.23
N LEU A 7 -5.85 -1.54 -2.71
CA LEU A 7 -6.10 -2.84 -2.07
C LEU A 7 -5.26 -3.07 -0.80
N THR A 8 -4.05 -2.51 -0.72
CA THR A 8 -3.21 -2.65 0.48
C THR A 8 -3.69 -1.75 1.62
N THR A 9 -4.20 -0.56 1.31
CA THR A 9 -4.73 0.39 2.30
C THR A 9 -6.02 -0.13 2.96
N ILE A 10 -6.94 -0.74 2.21
CA ILE A 10 -8.21 -1.29 2.76
C ILE A 10 -7.95 -2.45 3.73
N ALA A 11 -7.07 -3.38 3.36
CA ALA A 11 -6.72 -4.52 4.23
C ALA A 11 -6.09 -4.06 5.55
N TRP A 12 -5.33 -2.97 5.50
CA TRP A 12 -4.68 -2.38 6.67
C TRP A 12 -5.63 -1.59 7.56
N TYR A 13 -6.52 -0.77 6.97
CA TYR A 13 -7.55 -0.03 7.71
C TYR A 13 -8.50 -0.98 8.45
N SER A 14 -8.84 -2.11 7.82
CA SER A 14 -9.68 -3.15 8.42
C SER A 14 -9.04 -3.72 9.69
N LYS A 15 -7.74 -4.05 9.67
CA LYS A 15 -7.04 -4.57 10.86
C LYS A 15 -6.93 -3.56 12.00
N ALA A 16 -6.74 -2.27 11.69
CA ALA A 16 -6.68 -1.22 12.71
C ALA A 16 -8.04 -0.97 13.39
N SER A 17 -9.14 -1.05 12.64
CA SER A 17 -10.50 -0.89 13.17
C SER A 17 -10.89 -2.01 14.14
N TYR A 18 -10.54 -3.26 13.83
CA TYR A 18 -10.80 -4.41 14.71
C TYR A 18 -10.09 -4.30 16.06
N ALA A 19 -8.87 -3.76 16.11
CA ALA A 19 -8.14 -3.60 17.37
C ALA A 19 -8.78 -2.58 18.32
N ASN A 20 -9.46 -1.57 17.80
CA ASN A 20 -10.14 -0.55 18.61
C ASN A 20 -11.51 -0.99 19.15
N GLN A 21 -12.14 -2.02 18.58
CA GLN A 21 -13.44 -2.51 19.07
C GLN A 21 -13.32 -3.43 20.30
N VAL A 22 -12.15 -4.05 20.52
CA VAL A 22 -11.96 -5.06 21.57
C VAL A 22 -11.71 -4.45 22.96
N TYR A 23 -11.25 -3.20 23.05
CA TYR A 23 -10.90 -2.56 24.34
C TYR A 23 -11.95 -1.57 24.88
N GLY A 24 -13.13 -1.47 24.26
CA GLY A 24 -13.99 -0.29 24.43
C GLY A 24 -15.40 -0.48 25.00
N ARG A 25 -15.86 -1.66 25.42
CA ARG A 25 -17.27 -1.80 25.89
C ARG A 25 -17.42 -2.70 27.11
N ARG A 26 -17.75 -2.08 28.26
CA ARG A 26 -18.38 -2.76 29.39
C ARG A 26 -19.81 -3.19 28.99
N PRO A 27 -20.27 -4.41 29.31
CA PRO A 27 -21.64 -4.81 29.03
C PRO A 27 -22.63 -4.17 30.05
N PRO A 28 -23.83 -3.72 29.62
CA PRO A 28 -24.87 -3.32 30.54
C PRO A 28 -25.60 -4.54 31.12
N PRO A 29 -26.04 -4.49 32.41
CA PRO A 29 -26.84 -5.56 33.00
C PRO A 29 -28.33 -5.41 32.64
N GLY A 30 -29.00 -6.53 32.34
CA GLY A 30 -30.47 -6.59 32.32
C GLY A 30 -31.05 -7.52 31.26
N TYR A 31 -31.25 -8.78 31.62
CA TYR A 31 -32.01 -9.78 30.88
C TYR A 31 -33.51 -9.45 30.87
N GLY A 32 -34.15 -9.55 29.71
CA GLY A 32 -35.61 -9.53 29.55
C GLY A 32 -36.03 -10.50 28.47
N SER A 33 -36.52 -11.68 28.89
CA SER A 33 -37.10 -12.70 28.04
C SER A 33 -38.45 -12.22 27.50
N GLY A 34 -38.61 -12.22 26.17
CA GLY A 34 -39.85 -11.89 25.51
C GLY A 34 -39.91 -12.54 24.13
N SER A 35 -40.47 -13.74 24.08
CA SER A 35 -40.82 -14.45 22.84
C SER A 35 -41.83 -13.63 22.05
N ARG A 36 -41.49 -13.28 20.79
CA ARG A 36 -42.45 -12.72 19.84
C ARG A 36 -42.95 -13.81 18.87
N PRO A 37 -44.25 -13.84 18.51
CA PRO A 37 -44.87 -14.91 17.74
C PRO A 37 -44.48 -14.85 16.25
N ARG A 38 -44.50 -16.02 15.58
CA ARG A 38 -44.40 -16.14 14.11
C ARG A 38 -45.65 -15.55 13.43
N PRO A 39 -45.51 -14.66 12.43
CA PRO A 39 -46.56 -14.43 11.45
C PRO A 39 -46.47 -15.48 10.34
N GLN A 40 -47.63 -16.10 10.07
CA GLN A 40 -47.91 -16.92 8.91
C GLN A 40 -47.82 -16.09 7.62
N GLY A 41 -47.45 -16.74 6.53
CA GLY A 41 -47.20 -16.11 5.24
C GLY A 41 -48.44 -15.48 4.60
N TYR A 42 -48.19 -14.39 3.89
CA TYR A 42 -49.01 -13.91 2.79
C TYR A 42 -48.06 -13.67 1.63
N GLY A 43 -48.26 -14.42 0.55
CA GLY A 43 -47.46 -14.30 -0.66
C GLY A 43 -47.77 -12.99 -1.35
N ASP A 44 -46.72 -12.26 -1.69
CA ASP A 44 -46.71 -11.51 -2.94
C ASP A 44 -45.35 -11.76 -3.60
N SER A 45 -45.44 -12.11 -4.87
CA SER A 45 -44.41 -12.72 -5.68
C SER A 45 -43.40 -11.68 -6.15
N ASP A 46 -42.18 -11.77 -5.61
CA ASP A 46 -40.93 -11.43 -6.31
C ASP A 46 -39.76 -12.17 -5.62
N SER A 47 -39.97 -13.46 -5.32
CA SER A 47 -38.89 -14.33 -4.89
C SER A 47 -37.99 -14.61 -6.10
N ILE A 48 -36.82 -13.96 -6.10
CA ILE A 48 -35.64 -14.39 -6.85
C ILE A 48 -35.46 -15.88 -6.55
N THR A 49 -35.83 -16.71 -7.51
CA THR A 49 -35.55 -18.15 -7.46
C THR A 49 -34.05 -18.32 -7.50
N PHE A 50 -33.48 -18.88 -6.43
CA PHE A 50 -32.17 -19.50 -6.53
C PHE A 50 -32.37 -20.77 -7.36
N GLU A 51 -32.16 -20.67 -8.67
CA GLU A 51 -32.05 -21.84 -9.54
C GLU A 51 -30.84 -22.67 -9.09
N GLU A 52 -31.13 -23.68 -8.28
CA GLU A 52 -30.22 -24.78 -8.03
C GLU A 52 -30.21 -25.68 -9.28
N ASN A 53 -29.02 -25.89 -9.85
CA ASN A 53 -28.67 -26.96 -10.77
C ASN A 53 -29.16 -26.86 -12.23
N HIS A 54 -28.50 -26.00 -13.01
CA HIS A 54 -28.10 -26.36 -14.37
C HIS A 54 -26.57 -26.36 -14.48
N GLU A 55 -25.98 -27.47 -14.06
CA GLU A 55 -24.64 -27.87 -14.46
C GLU A 55 -24.69 -28.25 -15.95
N PHE A 56 -24.68 -27.24 -16.81
CA PHE A 56 -24.55 -27.43 -18.26
C PHE A 56 -23.35 -26.64 -18.76
N SER A 57 -22.21 -27.33 -18.79
CA SER A 57 -21.07 -27.05 -19.67
C SER A 57 -20.54 -25.62 -19.66
N ARG A 58 -19.91 -25.16 -18.56
CA ARG A 58 -18.94 -24.06 -18.71
C ARG A 58 -17.75 -24.62 -19.47
N PRO A 59 -17.45 -24.17 -20.71
CA PRO A 59 -16.28 -24.66 -21.41
C PRO A 59 -15.07 -24.32 -20.55
N TYR A 60 -14.21 -25.30 -20.29
CA TYR A 60 -12.87 -25.03 -19.77
C TYR A 60 -12.25 -23.92 -20.63
N PRO A 61 -11.63 -22.89 -20.00
CA PRO A 61 -11.08 -21.78 -20.76
C PRO A 61 -10.16 -22.32 -21.85
N ASN A 62 -10.50 -22.04 -23.10
CA ASN A 62 -9.76 -22.50 -24.26
C ASN A 62 -8.29 -22.04 -24.11
N PRO A 63 -7.31 -22.96 -24.08
CA PRO A 63 -5.89 -22.63 -23.89
C PRO A 63 -5.29 -21.78 -25.02
N SER A 64 -6.03 -21.59 -26.12
CA SER A 64 -5.63 -20.74 -27.24
C SER A 64 -6.20 -19.31 -27.22
N ARG A 65 -6.87 -18.89 -26.14
CA ARG A 65 -7.22 -17.47 -25.97
C ARG A 65 -5.95 -16.71 -25.56
N PRO A 66 -5.44 -15.73 -26.34
CA PRO A 66 -4.32 -14.91 -25.91
C PRO A 66 -4.76 -14.14 -24.68
N THR A 67 -4.38 -14.60 -23.50
CA THR A 67 -4.66 -13.89 -22.27
C THR A 67 -3.78 -12.64 -22.27
N ARG A 68 -4.44 -11.49 -22.24
CA ARG A 68 -3.98 -10.15 -21.81
C ARG A 68 -2.47 -10.06 -21.61
N ASN A 69 -1.79 -9.22 -22.41
CA ASN A 69 -0.38 -8.84 -22.18
C ASN A 69 -0.14 -8.66 -20.68
N PRO A 70 0.62 -9.56 -20.03
CA PRO A 70 0.77 -9.51 -18.59
C PRO A 70 1.48 -8.21 -18.21
N MET A 71 1.07 -7.59 -17.11
CA MET A 71 1.82 -6.45 -16.58
C MET A 71 3.23 -6.92 -16.25
N GLN A 72 4.23 -6.22 -16.79
CA GLN A 72 5.63 -6.49 -16.51
C GLN A 72 6.02 -5.83 -15.19
N VAL A 73 6.55 -6.62 -14.26
CA VAL A 73 7.12 -6.11 -13.01
C VAL A 73 8.48 -5.49 -13.32
N LEU A 74 8.60 -4.17 -13.14
CA LEU A 74 9.87 -3.45 -13.32
C LEU A 74 10.70 -3.46 -12.03
N TYR A 75 10.06 -3.23 -10.89
CA TYR A 75 10.68 -3.13 -9.58
C TYR A 75 9.80 -3.84 -8.54
N SER A 76 10.45 -4.39 -7.51
CA SER A 76 9.75 -5.12 -6.45
C SER A 76 10.48 -4.96 -5.12
N TRP A 77 9.71 -4.95 -4.04
CA TRP A 77 10.24 -4.89 -2.68
C TRP A 77 9.55 -5.94 -1.81
N ARG A 78 10.36 -6.71 -1.08
CA ARG A 78 9.89 -7.45 0.09
C ARG A 78 9.88 -6.54 1.33
N GLU A 79 10.87 -5.68 1.39
CA GLU A 79 11.09 -4.68 2.43
C GLU A 79 11.86 -3.52 1.81
N VAL A 80 11.57 -2.28 2.24
CA VAL A 80 12.22 -1.07 1.73
C VAL A 80 13.62 -0.96 2.34
N ASP A 81 14.58 -0.59 1.50
CA ASP A 81 15.93 -0.30 1.92
C ASP A 81 16.54 0.78 1.01
N PHE A 82 17.59 1.43 1.51
CA PHE A 82 18.20 2.59 0.87
C PHE A 82 19.66 2.32 0.47
N ASP A 83 20.14 3.11 -0.47
CA ASP A 83 21.53 3.18 -0.91
C ASP A 83 22.40 4.00 0.06
N PHE A 84 22.46 3.56 1.31
CA PHE A 84 23.27 4.23 2.33
C PHE A 84 24.74 4.41 1.87
N PRO A 85 25.39 5.54 2.24
CA PRO A 85 26.79 5.80 1.86
C PRO A 85 27.77 4.70 2.27
N ASN A 86 27.47 3.98 3.37
CA ASN A 86 28.17 2.81 3.84
C ASN A 86 27.30 2.01 4.82
N GLU A 87 27.73 0.80 5.16
CA GLU A 87 27.01 -0.10 6.06
C GLU A 87 26.89 0.46 7.49
N ASN A 88 27.94 1.13 7.99
CA ASN A 88 27.91 1.75 9.32
C ASN A 88 26.80 2.80 9.45
N ALA A 89 26.56 3.60 8.42
CA ALA A 89 25.48 4.59 8.40
C ALA A 89 24.11 3.91 8.49
N ARG A 90 23.92 2.81 7.77
CA ARG A 90 22.70 2.00 7.83
C ARG A 90 22.49 1.41 9.22
N ASP A 91 23.53 0.80 9.79
CA ASP A 91 23.46 0.11 11.08
C ASP A 91 23.27 1.09 12.24
N ASN A 92 23.85 2.29 12.16
CA ASN A 92 23.58 3.36 13.10
C ASN A 92 22.09 3.74 13.09
N LEU A 93 21.50 3.97 11.92
CA LEU A 93 20.07 4.32 11.82
C LEU A 93 19.16 3.17 12.29
N ILE A 94 19.54 1.92 12.06
CA ILE A 94 18.79 0.75 12.57
C ILE A 94 18.88 0.64 14.08
N SER A 95 20.08 0.77 14.65
CA SER A 95 20.32 0.65 16.09
C SER A 95 19.65 1.79 16.87
N THR A 96 19.65 3.01 16.33
CA THR A 96 18.96 4.19 16.89
C THR A 96 17.45 4.23 16.60
N LYS A 97 16.91 3.23 15.89
CA LYS A 97 15.49 3.15 15.47
C LYS A 97 15.02 4.31 14.58
N LEU A 98 15.96 5.08 14.01
CA LEU A 98 15.68 6.08 12.99
C LEU A 98 15.40 5.46 11.62
N PHE A 99 15.79 4.20 11.42
CA PHE A 99 15.39 3.37 10.30
C PHE A 99 14.83 2.03 10.79
N ILE A 100 13.53 1.81 10.55
CA ILE A 100 12.85 0.54 10.79
C ILE A 100 12.29 0.09 9.44
N PRO A 101 12.96 -0.82 8.71
CA PRO A 101 12.63 -1.14 7.32
C PRO A 101 11.14 -1.48 7.11
N ARG A 102 10.51 -2.28 7.98
CA ARG A 102 9.07 -2.63 7.92
C ARG A 102 8.10 -1.46 8.06
N ASN A 103 8.53 -0.31 8.59
CA ASN A 103 7.68 0.86 8.76
C ASN A 103 7.69 1.80 7.55
N ASN A 104 8.57 1.55 6.57
CA ASN A 104 8.69 2.36 5.36
C ASN A 104 7.70 1.83 4.31
N LEU A 105 6.50 2.40 4.31
CA LEU A 105 5.43 2.01 3.39
C LEU A 105 5.46 2.91 2.15
N ILE A 106 5.61 2.29 0.97
CA ILE A 106 5.47 2.99 -0.30
C ILE A 106 4.01 3.38 -0.52
N LEU A 107 3.73 4.68 -0.69
CA LEU A 107 2.38 5.20 -0.86
C LEU A 107 2.07 5.71 -2.28
N ASP A 108 2.99 6.39 -2.93
CA ASP A 108 2.81 6.88 -4.30
C ASP A 108 4.06 6.60 -5.13
N VAL A 109 3.84 6.46 -6.43
CA VAL A 109 4.91 6.27 -7.41
C VAL A 109 4.59 7.17 -8.60
N ASP A 110 5.59 7.92 -9.04
CA ASP A 110 5.51 8.71 -10.26
C ASP A 110 6.73 8.45 -11.15
N VAL A 111 6.57 8.59 -12.45
CA VAL A 111 7.62 8.24 -13.42
C VAL A 111 7.83 9.40 -14.37
N TYR A 112 9.06 9.88 -14.41
CA TYR A 112 9.50 10.86 -15.39
C TYR A 112 10.50 10.23 -16.34
N GLU A 113 10.29 10.42 -17.64
CA GLU A 113 11.20 9.98 -18.67
C GLU A 113 11.71 11.21 -19.41
N SER A 114 12.88 11.71 -19.00
CA SER A 114 13.48 12.89 -19.63
C SER A 114 13.99 12.59 -21.04
N ARG A 115 14.38 11.34 -21.29
CA ARG A 115 14.88 10.83 -22.57
C ARG A 115 14.44 9.38 -22.77
N PRO A 116 14.24 8.93 -24.02
CA PRO A 116 13.90 7.54 -24.30
C PRO A 116 14.85 6.54 -23.62
N GLY A 117 14.31 5.66 -22.79
CA GLY A 117 15.06 4.65 -22.03
C GLY A 117 15.61 5.12 -20.69
N GLN A 118 15.52 6.42 -20.36
CA GLN A 118 15.97 6.98 -19.07
C GLN A 118 14.76 7.38 -18.23
N ARG A 119 14.22 6.38 -17.52
CA ARG A 119 13.12 6.60 -16.56
C ARG A 119 13.67 6.87 -15.17
N GLN A 120 13.17 7.91 -14.53
CA GLN A 120 13.34 8.18 -13.12
C GLN A 120 12.01 7.88 -12.43
N VAL A 121 12.05 6.93 -11.49
CA VAL A 121 10.87 6.50 -10.75
C VAL A 121 10.95 7.08 -9.36
N PHE A 122 10.06 8.00 -9.04
CA PHE A 122 9.91 8.61 -7.73
C PHE A 122 8.98 7.77 -6.88
N VAL A 123 9.30 7.64 -5.59
CA VAL A 123 8.58 6.82 -4.63
C VAL A 123 8.43 7.61 -3.34
N THR A 124 7.22 7.63 -2.78
CA THR A 124 6.95 8.31 -1.51
C THR A 124 6.83 7.29 -0.37
N MET A 125 7.42 7.63 0.78
CA MET A 125 7.27 6.89 2.04
C MET A 125 6.86 7.87 3.14
N PRO A 126 5.56 8.11 3.35
CA PRO A 126 5.11 9.07 4.33
C PRO A 126 5.47 8.62 5.76
N ARG A 127 5.79 9.59 6.63
CA ARG A 127 6.21 9.34 8.02
C ARG A 127 5.02 9.09 8.95
N VAL A 128 4.18 8.12 8.60
CA VAL A 128 3.03 7.67 9.41
C VAL A 128 3.45 6.80 10.61
N ARG A 129 4.65 6.23 10.55
CA ARG A 129 5.25 5.38 11.58
C ARG A 129 6.68 5.84 11.88
N PRO A 130 7.21 5.55 13.07
CA PRO A 130 8.61 5.83 13.39
C PRO A 130 9.56 5.01 12.51
N GLY A 131 10.79 5.49 12.36
CA GLY A 131 11.83 4.77 11.62
C GLY A 131 11.75 4.94 10.10
N VAL A 132 11.21 6.05 9.62
CA VAL A 132 11.15 6.42 8.19
C VAL A 132 12.17 7.54 7.92
N PRO A 133 13.42 7.20 7.55
CA PRO A 133 14.48 8.20 7.38
C PRO A 133 14.24 9.05 6.13
N VAL A 134 13.69 8.46 5.07
CA VAL A 134 13.50 9.11 3.76
C VAL A 134 12.03 9.08 3.42
N THR A 135 11.49 10.24 3.04
CA THR A 135 10.08 10.36 2.68
C THR A 135 9.84 10.48 1.18
N LEU A 136 10.85 10.86 0.42
CA LEU A 136 10.83 10.91 -1.04
C LEU A 136 12.15 10.37 -1.59
N ALA A 137 12.07 9.45 -2.54
CA ALA A 137 13.22 8.76 -3.09
C ALA A 137 13.04 8.42 -4.57
N THR A 138 14.12 8.02 -5.22
CA THR A 138 14.13 7.44 -6.55
C THR A 138 14.56 5.97 -6.52
N VAL A 139 14.10 5.17 -7.49
CA VAL A 139 14.46 3.75 -7.58
C VAL A 139 15.80 3.57 -8.29
N THR A 140 16.67 2.73 -7.73
CA THR A 140 17.94 2.33 -8.36
C THR A 140 17.87 0.94 -8.99
N SER A 141 18.85 0.63 -9.85
CA SER A 141 19.06 -0.73 -10.36
C SER A 141 19.71 -1.67 -9.33
N GLN A 142 20.32 -1.13 -8.27
CA GLN A 142 20.96 -1.91 -7.22
C GLN A 142 19.92 -2.66 -6.40
N LYS A 143 20.28 -3.84 -5.92
CA LYS A 143 19.38 -4.70 -5.13
C LYS A 143 20.05 -5.19 -3.86
N ARG A 144 19.27 -5.30 -2.80
CA ARG A 144 19.63 -6.00 -1.56
C ARG A 144 18.51 -6.97 -1.22
N ASN A 145 18.83 -8.25 -1.04
CA ASN A 145 17.87 -9.30 -0.70
C ASN A 145 16.68 -9.39 -1.69
N GLY A 146 16.92 -9.13 -2.98
CA GLY A 146 15.90 -9.14 -4.03
C GLY A 146 15.04 -7.86 -4.14
N SER A 147 15.11 -6.95 -3.17
CA SER A 147 14.47 -5.62 -3.24
C SER A 147 15.38 -4.61 -3.96
N ASN A 148 14.80 -3.74 -4.79
CA ASN A 148 15.53 -2.58 -5.32
C ASN A 148 15.88 -1.60 -4.20
N LEU A 149 17.07 -0.98 -4.26
CA LEU A 149 17.43 0.08 -3.32
C LEU A 149 16.83 1.42 -3.78
N LEU A 150 16.49 2.26 -2.81
CA LEU A 150 16.00 3.61 -3.02
C LEU A 150 17.08 4.64 -2.70
N THR A 151 17.20 5.67 -3.54
CA THR A 151 18.05 6.84 -3.32
C THR A 151 17.22 8.01 -2.81
N PRO A 152 17.54 8.64 -1.67
CA PRO A 152 16.80 9.82 -1.21
C PRO A 152 16.81 10.93 -2.25
N PHE A 153 15.67 11.59 -2.43
CA PHE A 153 15.52 12.70 -3.36
C PHE A 153 15.15 14.00 -2.63
N PRO A 154 15.76 15.15 -2.99
CA PRO A 154 16.93 15.25 -3.86
C PRO A 154 18.20 14.67 -3.21
N ASP A 155 18.26 14.65 -1.87
CA ASP A 155 19.36 14.10 -1.10
C ASP A 155 18.92 13.70 0.33
N TRP A 156 19.86 13.13 1.10
CA TRP A 156 19.63 12.75 2.51
C TRP A 156 19.28 13.95 3.40
N LYS A 157 19.88 15.12 3.16
CA LYS A 157 19.71 16.33 3.99
C LYS A 157 18.29 16.86 3.86
N SER A 158 17.74 16.93 2.65
CA SER A 158 16.34 17.31 2.39
C SER A 158 15.33 16.34 3.01
N ASN A 159 15.76 15.12 3.35
CA ASN A 159 14.94 14.15 4.05
C ASN A 159 15.13 14.17 5.58
N THR A 160 15.92 15.08 6.15
CA THR A 160 16.17 15.09 7.61
C THR A 160 14.92 15.55 8.36
N PRO A 161 14.32 14.74 9.26
CA PRO A 161 13.16 15.18 10.03
C PRO A 161 13.49 16.37 10.94
N GLY A 162 12.53 17.27 11.14
CA GLY A 162 12.60 18.33 12.16
C GLY A 162 13.06 19.70 11.67
N SER A 163 13.47 19.83 10.41
CA SER A 163 13.84 21.13 9.81
C SER A 163 12.75 21.60 8.83
N CYS A 164 11.65 22.14 9.33
CA CYS A 164 10.46 22.46 8.52
C CYS A 164 10.73 23.41 7.33
N ASP A 165 11.75 24.27 7.43
CA ASP A 165 12.05 25.27 6.39
C ASP A 165 12.90 24.73 5.24
N THR A 166 13.64 23.63 5.46
CA THR A 166 14.65 23.13 4.51
C THR A 166 14.54 21.65 4.22
N SER A 167 13.58 20.95 4.84
CA SER A 167 13.39 19.52 4.69
C SER A 167 11.94 19.15 4.42
N LEU A 168 11.78 18.02 3.74
CA LEU A 168 10.49 17.38 3.52
C LEU A 168 10.04 16.70 4.81
N THR A 169 8.94 17.15 5.42
CA THR A 169 8.41 16.58 6.66
C THR A 169 7.74 15.22 6.45
N SER A 170 6.89 15.09 5.44
CA SER A 170 6.25 13.82 5.06
C SER A 170 5.54 13.99 3.72
N VAL A 171 6.06 13.34 2.67
CA VAL A 171 5.49 13.37 1.33
C VAL A 171 4.53 12.20 1.16
N PHE A 172 3.30 12.50 0.75
CA PHE A 172 2.26 11.49 0.52
C PHE A 172 2.12 11.17 -0.96
N ARG A 173 2.02 12.20 -1.79
CA ARG A 173 1.83 12.08 -3.24
C ARG A 173 2.79 13.01 -3.95
N THR A 174 3.14 12.62 -5.16
CA THR A 174 3.90 13.42 -6.10
C THR A 174 3.09 13.58 -7.39
N GLN A 175 3.41 14.62 -8.13
CA GLN A 175 2.90 14.83 -9.47
C GLN A 175 3.99 15.50 -10.28
N ILE A 176 4.28 14.94 -11.44
CA ILE A 176 5.24 15.53 -12.37
C ILE A 176 4.46 16.27 -13.45
N ASP A 177 4.78 17.55 -13.66
CA ASP A 177 4.18 18.36 -14.70
C ASP A 177 4.80 18.09 -16.08
N ASP A 178 4.21 18.68 -17.13
CA ASP A 178 4.70 18.51 -18.51
C ASP A 178 6.11 19.09 -18.72
N CYS A 179 6.56 19.98 -17.83
CA CYS A 179 7.91 20.54 -17.82
C CYS A 179 8.93 19.63 -17.10
N GLY A 180 8.48 18.53 -16.49
CA GLY A 180 9.32 17.64 -15.70
C GLY A 180 9.62 18.15 -14.29
N GLN A 181 8.81 19.07 -13.77
CA GLN A 181 8.89 19.52 -12.39
C GLN A 181 8.08 18.59 -11.51
N LEU A 182 8.71 18.11 -10.43
CA LEU A 182 8.13 17.25 -9.40
C LEU A 182 7.54 18.08 -8.25
#